data_AF-A0AA96QPS1-F1
#
_entry.id   AF-A0AA96QPS1-F1
#
_cell.length_a   1.000
_cell.length_b   1.000
_cell.length_c   1.000
_cell.angle_alpha   90.00
_cell.angle_beta   90.00
_cell.angle_gamma   90.00
#
_symmetry.space_group_name_H-M   'P 1'
#
loop_
_entity.id
_entity.type
_entity.pdbx_description
1 polymer ?
#
loop_
_entity_poly.entity_id
_entity_poly.type
_entity_poly.pdbx_seq_one_letter_code
_entity_poly.pdbx_strand_id
1 'polypeptide(L)'
;MTVGTGTAGAVAAGGYAAAVGGLLVAPALVVSSAGDRGGVSGAGTADVVAVSAAVAGVAAVLAWRRAYADDAALPLVGRWSAALAALGVLAPLAAALPALALRTAAWLPAEAATRPWTTPAVWGASLGLAVLGWVGVHRAVRRWLTPAAHDRRSRAGR
;
A
#
# COMPACT_ATOMS: atom_id res chain seq x y z
N MET A 1 -21.05 17.52 -26.35
CA MET A 1 -19.85 18.06 -25.69
C MET A 1 -19.75 17.46 -24.28
N THR A 2 -18.99 16.39 -24.10
CA THR A 2 -18.75 15.71 -22.80
C THR A 2 -17.25 15.69 -22.50
N VAL A 3 -16.60 16.83 -22.71
CA VAL A 3 -15.18 17.04 -22.41
C VAL A 3 -15.12 17.67 -21.02
N GLY A 4 -14.98 16.86 -19.96
CA GLY A 4 -14.84 17.40 -18.61
C GLY A 4 -14.74 16.37 -17.49
N THR A 5 -15.28 15.17 -17.66
CA THR A 5 -15.29 14.14 -16.60
C THR A 5 -14.10 13.19 -16.66
N GLY A 6 -13.53 12.96 -17.84
CA GLY A 6 -12.40 12.04 -18.03
C GLY A 6 -11.08 12.52 -17.40
N THR A 7 -10.82 13.83 -17.46
CA THR A 7 -9.59 14.44 -16.91
C THR A 7 -9.61 14.49 -15.39
N ALA A 8 -10.72 14.89 -14.78
CA ALA A 8 -10.88 14.91 -13.32
C ALA A 8 -10.76 13.50 -12.72
N GLY A 9 -11.33 12.49 -13.38
CA GLY A 9 -11.18 11.09 -12.98
C GLY A 9 -9.74 10.59 -13.06
N ALA A 10 -9.02 10.93 -14.13
CA ALA A 10 -7.61 10.60 -14.29
C ALA A 10 -6.72 11.30 -13.25
N VAL A 11 -6.93 12.60 -13.00
CA VAL A 11 -6.17 13.35 -11.99
C VAL A 11 -6.39 12.78 -10.60
N ALA A 12 -7.62 12.44 -10.23
CA ALA A 12 -7.91 11.87 -8.92
C ALA A 12 -7.34 10.44 -8.77
N ALA A 13 -7.40 9.61 -9.82
CA ALA A 13 -6.73 8.30 -9.83
C ALA A 13 -5.20 8.44 -9.72
N GLY A 14 -4.65 9.49 -10.33
CA GLY A 14 -3.23 9.84 -10.25
C GLY A 14 -2.82 10.26 -8.86
N GLY A 15 -3.60 11.13 -8.24
CA GLY A 15 -3.40 11.53 -6.84
C GLY A 15 -3.48 10.33 -5.89
N TYR A 16 -4.40 9.40 -6.12
CA TYR A 16 -4.51 8.18 -5.33
C TYR A 16 -3.28 7.27 -5.50
N ALA A 17 -2.84 7.04 -6.75
CA ALA A 17 -1.65 6.25 -7.04
C ALA A 17 -0.38 6.88 -6.45
N ALA A 18 -0.24 8.20 -6.55
CA ALA A 18 0.86 8.95 -5.93
C ALA A 18 0.82 8.86 -4.41
N ALA A 19 -0.36 8.97 -3.78
CA ALA A 19 -0.51 8.82 -2.34
C ALA A 19 -0.09 7.42 -1.86
N VAL A 20 -0.56 6.36 -2.54
CA VAL A 20 -0.17 4.96 -2.25
C VAL A 20 1.35 4.77 -2.40
N GLY A 21 1.92 5.27 -3.49
CA GLY A 21 3.37 5.19 -3.73
C GLY A 21 4.17 5.93 -2.66
N GLY A 22 3.80 7.17 -2.35
CA GLY A 22 4.44 7.98 -1.32
C GLY A 22 4.40 7.33 0.06
N LEU A 23 3.27 6.71 0.43
CA LEU A 23 3.10 6.03 1.71
C LEU A 23 4.06 4.85 1.89
N LEU A 24 4.36 4.13 0.80
CA LEU A 24 5.23 2.96 0.82
C LEU A 24 6.72 3.34 0.77
N VAL A 25 7.05 4.48 0.15
CA VAL A 25 8.43 4.98 0.08
C VAL A 25 8.81 5.78 1.32
N ALA A 26 7.87 6.51 1.93
CA ALA A 26 8.14 7.40 3.06
C ALA A 26 8.91 6.75 4.23
N PRO A 27 8.57 5.53 4.70
CA PRO A 27 9.30 4.89 5.80
C PRO A 27 10.79 4.64 5.46
N ALA A 28 11.10 4.28 4.21
CA ALA A 28 12.48 4.07 3.78
C ALA A 28 13.27 5.39 3.73
N LEU A 29 12.64 6.49 3.29
CA LEU A 29 13.25 7.82 3.31
C LEU A 29 13.51 8.32 4.73
N VAL A 30 12.57 8.07 5.66
CA VAL A 30 12.74 8.40 7.08
C VAL A 30 13.92 7.62 7.68
N VAL A 31 14.03 6.33 7.39
CA VAL A 31 15.16 5.50 7.88
C VAL A 31 16.49 5.96 7.27
N SER A 32 16.52 6.24 5.97
CA SER A 32 17.74 6.74 5.30
C SER A 32 18.21 8.06 5.91
N SER A 33 17.29 9.03 6.05
CA SER A 33 17.63 10.35 6.60
C SER A 33 18.02 10.32 8.08
N ALA A 34 17.49 9.36 8.85
CA ALA A 34 17.91 9.12 10.23
C ALA A 34 19.32 8.49 10.30
N GLY A 35 19.63 7.56 9.39
CA GLY A 35 20.96 6.94 9.28
C GLY A 35 22.06 7.94 8.94
N ASP A 36 21.79 8.83 7.99
CA ASP A 36 22.74 9.88 7.55
C ASP A 36 23.13 10.84 8.70
N ARG A 37 22.20 11.10 9.62
CA ARG A 37 22.44 11.96 10.81
C ARG A 37 23.08 11.21 11.97
N GLY A 38 22.91 9.90 12.05
CA GLY A 38 23.39 9.06 13.15
C GLY A 38 24.78 8.44 12.94
N GLY A 39 25.40 8.62 11.77
CA GLY A 39 26.70 8.03 11.44
C GLY A 39 26.66 6.50 11.23
N VAL A 40 25.48 5.92 11.02
CA VAL A 40 25.30 4.50 10.72
C VAL A 40 25.58 4.29 9.24
N SER A 41 26.47 3.34 8.89
CA SER A 41 26.89 3.12 7.49
C SER A 41 25.67 2.88 6.58
N GLY A 42 25.55 3.65 5.49
CA GLY A 42 24.47 3.53 4.50
C GLY A 42 24.49 2.24 3.65
N ALA A 43 25.38 1.31 3.94
CA ALA A 43 25.42 -0.01 3.32
C ALA A 43 24.17 -0.81 3.74
N GLY A 44 23.12 -0.73 2.91
CA GLY A 44 21.82 -1.40 3.12
C GLY A 44 20.61 -0.45 3.10
N THR A 45 20.80 0.86 3.26
CA THR A 45 19.67 1.84 3.16
C THR A 45 19.25 2.06 1.70
N ALA A 46 20.21 2.07 0.77
CA ALA A 46 19.93 2.16 -0.67
C ALA A 46 19.07 0.98 -1.17
N ASP A 47 19.35 -0.24 -0.71
CA ASP A 47 18.59 -1.43 -1.06
C ASP A 47 17.16 -1.37 -0.52
N VAL A 48 16.98 -0.87 0.70
CA VAL A 48 15.66 -0.67 1.30
C VAL A 48 14.84 0.38 0.53
N VAL A 49 15.47 1.48 0.11
CA VAL A 49 14.82 2.50 -0.74
C VAL A 49 14.45 1.91 -2.11
N ALA A 50 15.34 1.15 -2.74
CA ALA A 50 15.09 0.50 -4.02
C ALA A 50 13.93 -0.50 -3.95
N VAL A 51 13.91 -1.35 -2.91
CA VAL A 51 12.81 -2.30 -2.65
C VAL A 51 11.50 -1.56 -2.40
N SER A 52 11.50 -0.51 -1.57
CA SER A 52 10.32 0.31 -1.33
C SER A 52 9.81 0.97 -2.62
N ALA A 53 10.69 1.50 -3.46
CA ALA A 53 10.33 2.10 -4.74
C ALA A 53 9.73 1.07 -5.71
N ALA A 54 10.29 -0.14 -5.77
CA ALA A 54 9.76 -1.22 -6.60
C ALA A 54 8.35 -1.64 -6.14
N VAL A 55 8.15 -1.87 -4.83
CA VAL A 55 6.84 -2.22 -4.27
C VAL A 55 5.84 -1.08 -4.45
N ALA A 56 6.27 0.17 -4.22
CA ALA A 56 5.47 1.37 -4.42
C ALA A 56 5.02 1.52 -5.88
N GLY A 57 5.90 1.26 -6.85
CA GLY A 57 5.57 1.30 -8.27
C GLY A 57 4.47 0.29 -8.62
N VAL A 58 4.62 -0.97 -8.19
CA VAL A 58 3.60 -2.00 -8.43
C VAL A 58 2.28 -1.64 -7.75
N ALA A 59 2.32 -1.16 -6.51
CA ALA A 59 1.13 -0.76 -5.77
C ALA A 59 0.43 0.46 -6.39
N ALA A 60 1.19 1.46 -6.86
CA ALA A 60 0.68 2.65 -7.53
C ALA A 60 -0.01 2.29 -8.86
N VAL A 61 0.58 1.38 -9.66
CA VAL A 61 -0.05 0.87 -10.88
C VAL A 61 -1.36 0.14 -10.56
N LEU A 62 -1.37 -0.69 -9.52
CA LEU A 62 -2.58 -1.37 -9.06
C LEU A 62 -3.65 -0.39 -8.58
N ALA A 63 -3.26 0.65 -7.85
CA ALA A 63 -4.14 1.71 -7.35
C ALA A 63 -4.77 2.48 -8.51
N TRP A 64 -3.96 2.88 -9.50
CA TRP A 64 -4.40 3.55 -10.71
C TRP A 64 -5.39 2.68 -11.49
N ARG A 65 -5.04 1.43 -11.78
CA ARG A 65 -5.90 0.50 -12.54
C ARG A 65 -7.26 0.30 -11.88
N ARG A 66 -7.30 0.16 -10.55
CA ARG A 66 -8.55 -0.01 -9.81
C ARG A 66 -9.42 1.24 -9.83
N ALA A 67 -8.83 2.40 -9.55
CA ALA A 67 -9.55 3.66 -9.50
C ALA A 67 -10.09 4.10 -10.88
N TYR A 68 -9.34 3.80 -11.94
CA TYR A 68 -9.66 4.23 -13.30
C TYR A 68 -10.53 3.22 -14.08
N ALA A 69 -10.26 1.91 -13.97
CA ALA A 69 -10.94 0.87 -14.76
C ALA A 69 -11.91 0.01 -13.93
N ASP A 70 -11.45 -0.59 -12.82
CA ASP A 70 -12.24 -1.62 -12.13
C ASP A 70 -13.41 -1.07 -11.30
N ASP A 71 -13.33 0.19 -10.88
CA ASP A 71 -14.30 0.86 -10.02
C ASP A 71 -15.21 1.82 -10.80
N ALA A 72 -15.11 1.86 -12.14
CA ALA A 72 -15.92 2.73 -12.99
C ALA A 72 -17.44 2.45 -12.90
N ALA A 73 -17.81 1.23 -12.52
CA ALA A 73 -19.20 0.81 -12.33
C ALA A 73 -19.80 1.19 -10.95
N LEU A 74 -18.98 1.67 -10.00
CA LEU A 74 -19.47 2.10 -8.69
C LEU A 74 -19.87 3.58 -8.73
N PRO A 75 -20.87 4.01 -7.93
CA PRO A 75 -21.13 5.41 -7.69
C PRO A 75 -19.85 6.11 -7.19
N LEU A 76 -19.65 7.37 -7.60
CA LEU A 76 -18.42 8.12 -7.31
C LEU A 76 -18.06 8.09 -5.81
N VAL A 77 -19.08 8.27 -4.95
CA VAL A 77 -18.94 8.23 -3.49
C VAL A 77 -18.50 6.86 -2.98
N GLY A 78 -19.05 5.77 -3.54
CA GLY A 78 -18.69 4.39 -3.18
C GLY A 78 -17.28 4.01 -3.61
N ARG A 79 -16.82 4.50 -4.76
CA ARG A 79 -15.42 4.32 -5.21
C ARG A 79 -14.44 5.00 -4.26
N TRP A 80 -14.68 6.26 -3.92
CA TRP A 80 -13.77 7.03 -3.08
C TRP A 80 -13.80 6.62 -1.61
N SER A 81 -14.95 6.17 -1.09
CA SER A 81 -15.01 5.62 0.27
C SER A 81 -14.21 4.32 0.41
N ALA A 82 -14.27 3.43 -0.59
CA ALA A 82 -13.43 2.23 -0.64
C ALA A 82 -11.94 2.59 -0.69
N ALA A 83 -11.58 3.55 -1.55
CA ALA A 83 -10.21 4.03 -1.69
C ALA A 83 -9.66 4.64 -0.38
N LEU A 84 -10.47 5.45 0.32
CA LEU A 84 -10.12 6.08 1.60
C LEU A 84 -10.01 5.05 2.73
N ALA A 85 -10.96 4.11 2.83
CA ALA A 85 -10.90 3.04 3.82
C ALA A 85 -9.64 2.18 3.62
N ALA A 86 -9.31 1.88 2.37
CA ALA A 86 -8.12 1.12 2.03
C ALA A 86 -6.83 1.91 2.35
N LEU A 87 -6.78 3.22 2.08
CA LEU A 87 -5.67 4.09 2.49
C LEU A 87 -5.51 4.16 4.01
N GLY A 88 -6.62 4.26 4.75
CA GLY A 88 -6.63 4.29 6.20
C GLY A 88 -6.03 3.03 6.83
N VAL A 89 -6.03 1.90 6.11
CA VAL A 89 -5.37 0.66 6.55
C VAL A 89 -3.94 0.58 6.02
N LEU A 90 -3.68 1.03 4.79
CA LEU A 90 -2.35 1.00 4.20
C LEU A 90 -1.36 1.86 4.99
N ALA A 91 -1.75 3.07 5.42
CA ALA A 91 -0.91 3.98 6.20
C ALA A 91 -0.32 3.33 7.46
N PRO A 92 -1.14 2.84 8.40
CA PRO A 92 -0.62 2.22 9.61
C PRO A 92 0.14 0.93 9.31
N LEU A 93 -0.27 0.12 8.32
CA LEU A 93 0.46 -1.10 7.97
C LEU A 93 1.84 -0.81 7.38
N ALA A 94 1.95 0.16 6.47
CA ALA A 94 3.21 0.55 5.85
C ALA A 94 4.19 1.18 6.86
N ALA A 95 3.68 1.79 7.94
CA ALA A 95 4.52 2.30 9.02
C ALA A 95 4.89 1.22 10.07
N ALA A 96 3.90 0.45 10.52
CA ALA A 96 4.07 -0.48 11.64
C ALA A 96 4.74 -1.80 11.25
N LEU A 97 4.43 -2.36 10.07
CA LEU A 97 4.97 -3.67 9.67
C LEU A 97 6.48 -3.62 9.44
N PRO A 98 7.07 -2.62 8.77
CA PRO A 98 8.52 -2.56 8.63
C PRO A 98 9.23 -2.37 9.96
N ALA A 99 8.67 -1.55 10.86
CA ALA A 99 9.21 -1.37 12.21
C ALA A 99 9.15 -2.67 13.04
N LEU A 100 8.03 -3.39 12.98
CA LEU A 100 7.87 -4.68 13.64
C LEU A 100 8.81 -5.73 13.04
N ALA A 101 8.93 -5.78 11.71
CA ALA A 101 9.76 -6.75 11.01
C ALA A 101 11.25 -6.53 11.30
N LEU A 102 11.71 -5.29 11.39
CA LEU A 102 13.07 -4.99 11.86
C LEU A 102 13.26 -5.36 13.33
N ARG A 103 12.27 -5.10 14.18
CA ARG A 103 12.32 -5.47 15.59
C ARG A 103 12.35 -6.98 15.80
N THR A 104 11.64 -7.75 14.99
CA THR A 104 11.68 -9.22 15.05
C THR A 104 12.95 -9.78 14.43
N ALA A 105 13.49 -9.13 13.38
CA ALA A 105 14.77 -9.51 12.79
C ALA A 105 15.95 -9.39 13.77
N ALA A 106 15.86 -8.54 14.78
CA ALA A 106 16.84 -8.45 15.87
C ALA A 106 16.96 -9.75 16.70
N TRP A 107 15.99 -10.67 16.60
CA TRP A 107 16.01 -11.97 17.27
C TRP A 107 16.49 -13.11 16.36
N LEU A 108 16.92 -12.82 15.13
CA LEU A 108 17.46 -13.83 14.23
C LEU A 108 18.83 -14.32 14.70
N PRO A 109 19.20 -15.57 14.39
CA PRO A 109 20.56 -16.07 14.61
C PRO A 109 21.59 -15.16 13.92
N ALA A 110 22.75 -14.96 14.54
CA ALA A 110 23.81 -14.07 14.04
C ALA A 110 24.22 -14.37 12.57
N GLU A 111 24.18 -15.64 12.17
CA GLU A 111 24.48 -16.10 10.81
C GLU A 111 23.45 -15.62 9.76
N ALA A 112 22.21 -15.40 10.18
CA ALA A 112 21.14 -14.88 9.31
C ALA A 112 21.12 -13.34 9.32
N ALA A 113 21.38 -12.72 10.48
CA ALA A 113 21.39 -11.27 10.66
C ALA A 113 22.56 -10.57 9.93
N THR A 114 23.67 -11.27 9.72
CA THR A 114 24.87 -10.72 9.06
C THR A 114 24.81 -10.77 7.53
N ARG A 115 23.80 -11.44 6.94
CA ARG A 115 23.67 -11.49 5.48
C ARG A 115 23.15 -10.15 4.95
N PRO A 116 23.78 -9.57 3.91
CA PRO A 116 23.44 -8.22 3.42
C PRO A 116 22.02 -8.13 2.85
N TRP A 117 21.45 -9.26 2.40
CA TRP A 117 20.11 -9.31 1.81
C TRP A 117 18.97 -9.50 2.83
N THR A 118 19.27 -9.84 4.10
CA THR A 118 18.23 -10.15 5.09
C THR A 118 17.37 -8.93 5.40
N THR A 119 17.98 -7.78 5.62
CA THR A 119 17.29 -6.51 5.89
C THR A 119 16.35 -6.09 4.74
N PRO A 120 16.81 -5.98 3.46
CA PRO A 120 15.91 -5.62 2.37
C PRO A 120 14.84 -6.68 2.09
N ALA A 121 15.13 -7.98 2.31
CA ALA A 121 14.14 -9.05 2.12
C ALA A 121 13.01 -8.97 3.16
N VAL A 122 13.35 -8.84 4.45
CA VAL A 122 12.37 -8.73 5.54
C VAL A 122 11.54 -7.44 5.41
N TRP A 123 12.19 -6.34 5.03
CA TRP A 123 11.52 -5.08 4.73
C TRP A 123 10.56 -5.23 3.55
N GLY A 124 11.02 -5.76 2.42
CA GLY A 124 10.18 -6.00 1.24
C GLY A 124 8.99 -6.92 1.54
N ALA A 125 9.19 -7.99 2.30
CA ALA A 125 8.11 -8.89 2.73
C ALA A 125 7.05 -8.16 3.57
N SER A 126 7.47 -7.29 4.49
CA SER A 126 6.56 -6.49 5.32
C SER A 126 5.71 -5.52 4.49
N LEU A 127 6.31 -4.86 3.49
CA LEU A 127 5.58 -4.01 2.55
C LEU A 127 4.63 -4.82 1.66
N GLY A 128 5.05 -6.01 1.23
CA GLY A 128 4.18 -6.95 0.52
C GLY A 128 2.94 -7.32 1.32
N LEU A 129 3.09 -7.61 2.61
CA LEU A 129 1.95 -7.86 3.51
C LEU A 129 1.06 -6.62 3.70
N ALA A 130 1.64 -5.42 3.80
CA ALA A 130 0.87 -4.17 3.85
C ALA A 130 0.02 -3.99 2.59
N VAL A 131 0.60 -4.23 1.42
CA VAL A 131 -0.09 -4.17 0.13
C VAL A 131 -1.20 -5.23 0.05
N LEU A 132 -0.95 -6.46 0.49
CA LEU A 132 -1.97 -7.52 0.53
C LEU A 132 -3.14 -7.15 1.46
N GLY A 133 -2.86 -6.59 2.63
CA GLY A 133 -3.89 -6.08 3.55
C GLY A 133 -4.73 -4.98 2.91
N TRP A 134 -4.08 -4.01 2.25
CA TRP A 134 -4.74 -2.95 1.48
C TRP A 134 -5.65 -3.51 0.36
N VAL A 135 -5.16 -4.46 -0.43
CA VAL A 135 -5.96 -5.11 -1.48
C VAL A 135 -7.13 -5.89 -0.89
N GLY A 136 -6.93 -6.58 0.24
CA GLY A 136 -7.96 -7.32 0.95
C GLY A 136 -9.09 -6.41 1.41
N VAL A 137 -8.76 -5.29 2.05
CA VAL A 137 -9.72 -4.30 2.54
C VAL A 137 -10.46 -3.63 1.38
N HIS A 138 -9.76 -3.22 0.32
CA HIS A 138 -10.40 -2.63 -0.86
C HIS A 138 -11.44 -3.58 -1.46
N ARG A 139 -11.08 -4.87 -1.62
CA ARG A 139 -12.01 -5.90 -2.12
C ARG A 139 -13.18 -6.15 -1.17
N ALA A 140 -12.94 -6.19 0.14
CA ALA A 140 -13.99 -6.39 1.13
C ALA A 140 -15.00 -5.25 1.12
N VAL A 141 -14.53 -4.00 1.15
CA VAL A 141 -15.39 -2.81 1.09
C VAL A 141 -16.16 -2.76 -0.22
N ARG A 142 -15.52 -3.04 -1.36
CA ARG A 142 -16.20 -3.13 -2.66
C ARG A 142 -17.32 -4.18 -2.68
N ARG A 143 -17.07 -5.37 -2.13
CA ARG A 143 -18.10 -6.43 -2.01
C ARG A 143 -19.27 -5.97 -1.15
N TRP A 144 -19.00 -5.20 -0.10
CA TRP A 144 -20.04 -4.64 0.76
C TRP A 144 -20.87 -3.54 0.06
N LEU A 145 -20.23 -2.74 -0.79
CA LEU A 145 -20.87 -1.63 -1.51
C LEU A 145 -21.59 -2.05 -2.79
N THR A 146 -21.43 -3.29 -3.26
CA THR A 146 -22.10 -3.75 -4.50
C THR A 146 -23.51 -4.28 -4.21
N PRO A 147 -24.55 -3.88 -4.99
CA PRO A 147 -25.96 -4.21 -4.71
C PRO A 147 -26.29 -5.70 -4.59
N ALA A 148 -25.54 -6.56 -5.30
CA ALA A 148 -25.70 -8.02 -5.21
C ALA A 148 -25.47 -8.59 -3.79
N ALA A 149 -24.75 -7.87 -2.92
CA ALA A 149 -24.58 -8.23 -1.51
C ALA A 149 -25.80 -7.86 -0.64
N HIS A 150 -26.57 -6.83 -1.03
CA HIS A 150 -27.83 -6.45 -0.37
C HIS A 150 -28.94 -7.46 -0.68
N ASP A 151 -29.05 -7.92 -1.92
CA ASP A 151 -30.06 -8.91 -2.34
C ASP A 151 -29.88 -10.31 -1.73
N ARG A 152 -28.64 -10.70 -1.37
CA ARG A 152 -28.41 -11.98 -0.67
C ARG A 152 -28.86 -11.92 0.79
N ARG A 153 -28.72 -10.78 1.46
CA ARG A 153 -29.15 -10.62 2.86
C ARG A 153 -30.67 -10.55 3.00
N SER A 154 -31.36 -9.95 2.03
CA SER A 154 -32.83 -9.92 2.01
C SER A 154 -33.47 -11.28 1.74
N ARG A 155 -32.75 -12.20 1.07
CA ARG A 155 -33.19 -13.59 0.85
C ARG A 155 -32.79 -14.57 1.96
N ALA A 156 -31.69 -14.33 2.67
CA ALA A 156 -31.25 -15.20 3.78
C ALA A 156 -31.99 -14.94 5.10
N GLY A 157 -32.77 -13.85 5.18
CA GLY A 157 -33.64 -13.52 6.32
C GLY A 157 -35.12 -13.83 6.11
N ARG A 158 -35.47 -14.60 5.06
CA ARG A 158 -36.81 -15.18 4.83
C ARG A 158 -36.71 -16.68 4.88
#